data_AF-A0A919VR58-F1
#
_entry.id   AF-A0A919VR58-F1
#
_cell.length_a   1.000
_cell.length_b   1.000
_cell.length_c   1.000
_cell.angle_alpha   90.00
_cell.angle_beta   90.00
_cell.angle_gamma   90.00
#
_symmetry.space_group_name_H-M   'P 1'
#
loop_
_entity.id
_entity.type
_entity.pdbx_description
1 polymer ?
#
loop_
_entity_poly.entity_id
_entity_poly.type
_entity_poly.pdbx_seq_one_letter_code
_entity_poly.pdbx_strand_id
1 'polypeptide(L)'
;MRTGAPAGHRGYYHEALQYASDDEFLSVAVPFLLDGVAAGEPSIVVLGTPSGELLRDALPARCGVGYLTGGATYDRPVTAIRDYRAMLAACVADGAEQIRIVGEVPSGGSGDTWRAWARYESAINVAFDDFPLWSLCTYDERRTSAQVRSDVARTHPRFARPGGASTTSTAFAEPSVYLSEQHPLVPDPLQAALPHAELHDPSPAQARAAVRDLGAGLTPDDLDDLLVGVSEAVTNAMRYGRSPVRLRVWSTAGRLVVTVTDAGDGPKDPFAGLLPAAPGQLGGRGLWITHQACAQVSTARDTDGWTIRMIAGRTVE
;
A
#
# COMPACT_ATOMS: atom_id res chain seq x y z
N MET A 1 -4.79 13.55 26.96
CA MET A 1 -6.11 13.70 26.29
C MET A 1 -5.85 14.12 24.85
N ARG A 2 -6.54 13.53 23.86
CA ARG A 2 -6.37 13.89 22.44
C ARG A 2 -6.71 15.35 22.18
N THR A 3 -5.89 16.04 21.37
CA THR A 3 -6.08 17.45 21.01
C THR A 3 -6.59 17.62 19.57
N GLY A 4 -7.21 18.76 19.26
CA GLY A 4 -7.65 19.11 17.90
C GLY A 4 -8.92 18.40 17.44
N ALA A 5 -9.06 18.23 16.12
CA ALA A 5 -10.19 17.55 15.48
C ALA A 5 -10.48 16.12 16.00
N PRO A 6 -9.49 15.31 16.44
CA PRO A 6 -9.75 14.00 17.03
C PRO A 6 -10.09 14.04 18.52
N ALA A 7 -10.33 15.20 19.13
CA ALA A 7 -10.78 15.27 20.53
C ALA A 7 -12.06 14.44 20.73
N GLY A 8 -11.98 13.43 21.60
CA GLY A 8 -13.09 12.49 21.84
C GLY A 8 -13.17 11.31 20.85
N HIS A 9 -12.33 11.27 19.81
CA HIS A 9 -12.22 10.14 18.88
C HIS A 9 -11.32 9.05 19.44
N ARG A 10 -11.75 7.78 19.36
CA ARG A 10 -10.95 6.61 19.72
C ARG A 10 -10.39 5.95 18.46
N GLY A 11 -9.18 5.44 18.56
CA GLY A 11 -8.49 4.78 17.45
C GLY A 11 -8.01 5.76 16.39
N TYR A 12 -7.99 5.31 15.14
CA TYR A 12 -7.31 6.01 14.07
C TYR A 12 -8.17 7.16 13.51
N TYR A 13 -7.58 8.36 13.46
CA TYR A 13 -8.18 9.54 12.84
C TYR A 13 -7.51 9.81 11.49
N HIS A 14 -8.11 9.27 10.44
CA HIS A 14 -7.58 9.30 9.09
C HIS A 14 -8.17 10.47 8.28
N GLU A 15 -7.33 11.43 7.90
CA GLU A 15 -7.74 12.57 7.08
C GLU A 15 -6.93 12.68 5.79
N ALA A 16 -7.61 13.07 4.71
CA ALA A 16 -6.95 13.53 3.49
C ALA A 16 -6.86 15.06 3.47
N LEU A 17 -5.74 15.58 2.97
CA LEU A 17 -5.60 16.96 2.52
C LEU A 17 -5.42 16.96 1.01
N GLN A 18 -6.44 17.47 0.30
CA GLN A 18 -6.32 17.79 -1.13
C GLN A 18 -6.02 19.28 -1.26
N TYR A 19 -4.95 19.62 -1.98
CA TYR A 19 -4.47 20.99 -2.12
C TYR A 19 -4.08 21.32 -3.55
N ALA A 20 -4.30 22.57 -3.96
CA ALA A 20 -4.01 23.06 -5.30
C ALA A 20 -2.75 23.95 -5.35
N SER A 21 -2.15 24.28 -4.21
CA SER A 21 -0.92 25.07 -4.12
C SER A 21 -0.06 24.72 -2.91
N ASP A 22 1.22 25.09 -2.99
CA ASP A 22 2.18 24.94 -1.89
C ASP A 22 1.72 25.73 -0.65
N ASP A 23 1.17 26.93 -0.85
CA ASP A 23 0.63 27.76 0.24
C ASP A 23 -0.55 27.07 0.95
N GLU A 24 -1.45 26.43 0.19
CA GLU A 24 -2.58 25.70 0.76
C GLU A 24 -2.09 24.50 1.57
N PHE A 25 -1.13 23.73 1.03
CA PHE A 25 -0.48 22.63 1.73
C PHE A 25 0.15 23.10 3.05
N LEU A 26 0.98 24.14 3.01
CA LEU A 26 1.67 24.67 4.18
C LEU A 26 0.70 25.26 5.22
N SER A 27 -0.40 25.89 4.77
CA SER A 27 -1.41 26.47 5.66
C SER A 27 -2.09 25.45 6.57
N VAL A 28 -2.07 24.16 6.21
CA VAL A 28 -2.62 23.06 7.00
C VAL A 28 -1.52 22.26 7.68
N ALA A 29 -0.48 21.85 6.95
CA ALA A 29 0.54 20.96 7.48
C ALA A 29 1.43 21.59 8.56
N VAL A 30 1.78 22.88 8.42
CA VAL A 30 2.64 23.57 9.40
C VAL A 30 1.94 23.73 10.76
N PRO A 31 0.73 24.30 10.86
CA PRO A 31 0.02 24.36 12.15
C PRO A 31 -0.23 22.96 12.73
N PHE A 32 -0.61 21.99 11.90
CA PHE A 32 -0.84 20.61 12.34
C PHE A 32 0.38 20.02 13.06
N LEU A 33 1.60 20.23 12.55
CA LEU A 33 2.82 19.74 13.19
C LEU A 33 3.22 20.57 14.42
N LEU A 34 3.15 21.90 14.33
CA LEU A 34 3.55 22.78 15.44
C LEU A 34 2.65 22.62 16.66
N ASP A 35 1.33 22.47 16.45
CA ASP A 35 0.38 22.21 17.52
C ASP A 35 0.63 20.86 18.18
N GLY A 36 1.04 19.84 17.41
CA GLY A 36 1.44 18.54 17.93
C GLY A 36 2.67 18.63 18.82
N VAL A 37 3.72 19.29 18.34
CA VAL A 37 4.95 19.53 19.11
C VAL A 37 4.66 20.34 20.39
N ALA A 38 3.83 21.38 20.31
CA ALA A 38 3.44 22.18 21.47
C ALA A 38 2.64 21.39 22.51
N ALA A 39 1.84 20.42 22.06
CA ALA A 39 1.09 19.50 22.91
C ALA A 39 1.93 18.32 23.45
N GLY A 40 3.21 18.20 23.04
CA GLY A 40 4.07 17.07 23.40
C GLY A 40 3.73 15.77 22.67
N GLU A 41 3.02 15.85 21.54
CA GLU A 41 2.60 14.72 20.73
C GLU A 41 3.71 14.39 19.70
N PRO A 42 4.14 13.11 19.59
CA PRO A 42 5.05 12.71 18.52
C PRO A 42 4.52 13.15 17.15
N SER A 43 5.29 13.99 16.47
CA SER A 43 4.89 14.65 15.22
C SER A 43 5.90 14.27 14.13
N ILE A 44 5.42 13.54 13.12
CA ILE A 44 6.28 12.83 12.16
C ILE A 44 5.89 13.22 10.73
N VAL A 45 6.89 13.45 9.89
CA VAL A 45 6.74 13.73 8.46
C VAL A 45 7.26 12.54 7.66
N VAL A 46 6.42 12.02 6.77
CA VAL A 46 6.74 10.94 5.83
C VAL A 46 6.32 11.35 4.43
N LEU A 47 7.09 12.26 3.83
CA LEU A 47 6.82 12.86 2.53
C LEU A 47 7.93 12.51 1.52
N GLY A 48 7.60 12.62 0.23
CA GLY A 48 8.62 12.61 -0.82
C GLY A 48 9.55 13.83 -0.71
N THR A 49 10.73 13.76 -1.32
CA THR A 49 11.76 14.81 -1.19
C THR A 49 11.23 16.22 -1.48
N PRO A 50 10.49 16.49 -2.58
CA PRO A 50 10.04 17.86 -2.88
C PRO A 50 9.10 18.43 -1.80
N SER A 51 8.06 17.67 -1.42
CA SER A 51 7.08 18.09 -0.40
C SER A 51 7.71 18.16 1.00
N GLY A 52 8.63 17.24 1.31
CA GLY A 52 9.33 17.17 2.58
C GLY A 52 10.33 18.31 2.80
N GLU A 53 11.05 18.74 1.76
CA GLU A 53 11.93 19.90 1.79
C GLU A 53 11.13 21.20 1.93
N LEU A 54 10.07 21.36 1.13
CA LEU A 54 9.15 22.49 1.23
C LEU A 54 8.60 22.66 2.66
N LEU A 55 8.13 21.56 3.27
CA LEU A 55 7.62 21.60 4.64
C LEU A 55 8.71 21.87 5.68
N ARG A 56 9.93 21.38 5.46
CA ARG A 56 11.08 21.62 6.33
C ARG A 56 11.50 23.09 6.32
N ASP A 57 11.50 23.74 5.17
CA ASP A 57 11.86 25.15 5.03
C ASP A 57 10.83 26.09 5.66
N ALA A 58 9.56 25.68 5.69
CA ALA A 58 8.48 26.43 6.33
C ALA A 58 8.43 26.27 7.85
N LEU A 59 9.07 25.23 8.40
CA LEU A 59 9.07 24.95 9.84
C LEU A 59 10.22 25.67 10.58
N PRO A 60 10.01 26.12 11.82
CA PRO A 60 11.09 26.66 12.65
C PRO A 60 12.23 25.65 12.80
N ALA A 61 13.47 26.16 12.74
CA ALA A 61 14.66 25.33 12.93
C ALA A 61 14.60 24.59 14.28
N ARG A 62 14.85 23.27 14.25
CA ARG A 62 14.83 22.40 15.44
C ARG A 62 13.49 22.35 16.18
N CYS A 63 12.37 22.56 15.48
CA CYS A 63 11.08 22.12 16.01
C CYS A 63 11.10 20.58 16.13
N GLY A 64 10.51 20.00 17.19
CA GLY A 64 10.61 18.58 17.54
C GLY A 64 9.93 17.60 16.57
N VAL A 65 9.87 17.93 15.28
CA VAL A 65 9.29 17.12 14.21
C VAL A 65 10.31 16.07 13.75
N GLY A 66 9.91 14.80 13.79
CA GLY A 66 10.66 13.69 13.22
C GLY A 66 10.46 13.60 11.71
N TYR A 67 11.50 13.25 10.97
CA TYR A 67 11.41 12.99 9.54
C TYR A 67 11.81 11.55 9.25
N LEU A 68 10.93 10.82 8.58
CA LEU A 68 11.25 9.52 8.02
C LEU A 68 11.36 9.70 6.51
N THR A 69 12.51 9.35 5.96
CA THR A 69 12.70 9.32 4.50
C THR A 69 11.74 8.29 3.91
N GLY A 70 10.71 8.76 3.19
CA GLY A 70 9.73 7.90 2.53
C GLY A 70 10.34 6.96 1.48
N GLY A 71 11.55 7.23 1.01
CA GLY A 71 12.18 6.52 -0.12
C GLY A 71 12.45 5.03 0.07
N ALA A 72 12.46 4.49 1.30
CA ALA A 72 12.59 3.04 1.54
C ALA A 72 11.29 2.37 2.03
N THR A 73 10.36 3.18 2.55
CA THR A 73 9.06 2.70 3.09
C THR A 73 8.01 2.56 1.97
N TYR A 74 8.20 3.21 0.82
CA TYR A 74 7.20 3.30 -0.26
C TYR A 74 7.43 2.38 -1.47
N ASP A 75 8.28 1.36 -1.39
CA ASP A 75 8.40 0.37 -2.47
C ASP A 75 7.26 -0.67 -2.44
N ARG A 76 6.73 -0.95 -1.24
CA ARG A 76 5.78 -2.05 -1.01
C ARG A 76 4.75 -1.68 0.05
N PRO A 77 3.45 -1.50 -0.30
CA PRO A 77 2.44 -1.02 0.65
C PRO A 77 2.31 -1.87 1.92
N VAL A 78 2.48 -3.18 1.82
CA VAL A 78 2.33 -4.09 2.98
C VAL A 78 3.50 -3.98 3.96
N THR A 79 4.70 -3.75 3.46
CA THR A 79 5.88 -3.45 4.27
C THR A 79 5.66 -2.14 5.04
N ALA A 80 5.08 -1.13 4.39
CA ALA A 80 4.72 0.13 5.05
C ALA A 80 3.78 -0.10 6.24
N ILE A 81 2.70 -0.88 6.10
CA ILE A 81 1.76 -1.16 7.21
C ILE A 81 2.51 -1.75 8.42
N ARG A 82 3.36 -2.74 8.18
CA ARG A 82 4.13 -3.41 9.22
C ARG A 82 5.05 -2.42 9.94
N ASP A 83 5.80 -1.63 9.19
CA ASP A 83 6.81 -0.71 9.74
C ASP A 83 6.14 0.45 10.51
N TYR A 84 5.03 0.98 9.99
CA TYR A 84 4.21 1.96 10.70
C TYR A 84 3.65 1.38 11.99
N ARG A 85 3.09 0.16 12.00
CA ARG A 85 2.59 -0.46 13.24
C ARG A 85 3.70 -0.60 14.30
N ALA A 86 4.91 -0.99 13.91
CA ALA A 86 6.03 -1.09 14.83
C ALA A 86 6.43 0.28 15.43
N MET A 87 6.49 1.31 14.59
CA MET A 87 6.75 2.68 15.03
C MET A 87 5.65 3.23 15.95
N LEU A 88 4.38 3.05 15.60
CA LEU A 88 3.25 3.50 16.41
C LEU A 88 3.24 2.80 17.78
N ALA A 89 3.53 1.49 17.81
CA ALA A 89 3.65 0.74 19.05
C ALA A 89 4.78 1.26 19.94
N ALA A 90 5.93 1.64 19.36
CA ALA A 90 7.02 2.26 20.11
C ALA A 90 6.60 3.60 20.72
N CYS A 91 5.94 4.49 19.96
CA CYS A 91 5.43 5.75 20.49
C CYS A 91 4.45 5.55 21.66
N VAL A 92 3.54 4.57 21.54
CA VAL A 92 2.60 4.24 22.64
C VAL A 92 3.32 3.67 23.85
N ALA A 93 4.32 2.81 23.66
CA ALA A 93 5.14 2.28 24.74
C ALA A 93 5.91 3.39 25.49
N ASP A 94 6.28 4.46 24.79
CA ASP A 94 6.89 5.67 25.36
C ASP A 94 5.86 6.64 25.99
N GLY A 95 4.57 6.28 26.01
CA GLY A 95 3.51 7.02 26.70
C GLY A 95 2.73 8.00 25.82
N ALA A 96 2.86 7.93 24.49
CA ALA A 96 2.11 8.82 23.59
C ALA A 96 0.60 8.53 23.66
N GLU A 97 -0.19 9.51 24.10
CA GLU A 97 -1.65 9.47 24.07
C GLU A 97 -2.26 9.98 22.76
N GLN A 98 -1.44 10.57 21.89
CA GLN A 98 -1.75 10.97 20.52
C GLN A 98 -0.46 11.03 19.69
N ILE A 99 -0.53 10.59 18.44
CA ILE A 99 0.57 10.63 17.47
C ILE A 99 0.08 11.37 16.22
N ARG A 100 0.89 12.26 15.64
CA ARG A 100 0.57 12.99 14.41
C ARG A 100 1.51 12.60 13.29
N ILE A 101 0.94 12.27 12.13
CA ILE A 101 1.72 11.95 10.92
C ILE A 101 1.21 12.78 9.75
N VAL A 102 2.11 13.48 9.06
CA VAL A 102 1.86 14.00 7.71
C VAL A 102 2.51 13.04 6.73
N GLY A 103 1.71 12.44 5.84
CA GLY A 103 2.16 11.35 4.96
C GLY A 103 1.77 11.57 3.50
N GLU A 104 2.62 11.13 2.58
CA GLU A 104 2.32 11.10 1.14
C GLU A 104 2.49 9.68 0.64
N VAL A 105 1.48 9.13 -0.04
CA VAL A 105 1.62 7.86 -0.77
C VAL A 105 1.93 8.14 -2.24
N PRO A 106 2.66 7.23 -2.94
CA PRO A 106 2.88 7.33 -4.37
C PRO A 106 1.55 7.44 -5.16
N SER A 107 1.21 8.67 -5.58
CA SER A 107 -0.06 9.00 -6.22
C SER A 107 0.09 9.41 -7.70
N GLY A 108 1.33 9.51 -8.19
CA GLY A 108 1.66 9.80 -9.59
C GLY A 108 1.65 8.57 -10.53
N GLY A 109 1.45 7.36 -9.98
CA GLY A 109 1.34 6.14 -10.78
C GLY A 109 -0.05 5.98 -11.41
N SER A 110 -0.14 5.25 -12.53
CA SER A 110 -1.40 4.89 -13.19
C SER A 110 -1.75 3.41 -13.01
N GLY A 111 -3.05 3.09 -13.13
CA GLY A 111 -3.52 1.70 -13.18
C GLY A 111 -3.25 0.90 -11.90
N ASP A 112 -2.61 -0.27 -12.06
CA ASP A 112 -2.43 -1.25 -10.99
C ASP A 112 -1.47 -0.79 -9.88
N THR A 113 -0.53 0.10 -10.19
CA THR A 113 0.39 0.68 -9.19
C THR A 113 -0.36 1.53 -8.17
N TRP A 114 -1.25 2.42 -8.63
CA TRP A 114 -2.11 3.21 -7.73
C TRP A 114 -3.10 2.31 -6.99
N ARG A 115 -3.66 1.29 -7.64
CA ARG A 115 -4.63 0.37 -7.01
C ARG A 115 -4.07 -0.30 -5.75
N ALA A 116 -2.79 -0.67 -5.75
CA ALA A 116 -2.14 -1.22 -4.56
C ALA A 116 -2.11 -0.21 -3.40
N TRP A 117 -1.84 1.07 -3.69
CA TRP A 117 -1.88 2.16 -2.71
C TRP A 117 -3.29 2.52 -2.25
N ALA A 118 -4.29 2.50 -3.14
CA ALA A 118 -5.68 2.72 -2.75
C ALA A 118 -6.19 1.61 -1.81
N ARG A 119 -5.80 0.34 -2.06
CA ARG A 119 -6.06 -0.78 -1.14
C ARG A 119 -5.35 -0.59 0.21
N TYR A 120 -4.12 -0.09 0.20
CA TYR A 120 -3.40 0.28 1.42
C TYR A 120 -4.15 1.36 2.22
N GLU A 121 -4.55 2.46 1.56
CA GLU A 121 -5.26 3.57 2.20
C GLU A 121 -6.59 3.11 2.84
N SER A 122 -7.29 2.19 2.18
CA SER A 122 -8.46 1.54 2.77
C SER A 122 -8.09 0.69 3.99
N ALA A 123 -7.08 -0.19 3.86
CA ALA A 123 -6.70 -1.15 4.89
C ALA A 123 -6.18 -0.49 6.17
N ILE A 124 -5.48 0.64 6.09
CA ILE A 124 -4.93 1.32 7.27
C ILE A 124 -6.00 1.85 8.23
N ASN A 125 -7.23 2.09 7.74
CA ASN A 125 -8.38 2.40 8.60
C ASN A 125 -8.65 1.31 9.64
N VAL A 126 -8.33 0.05 9.33
CA VAL A 126 -8.40 -1.08 10.28
C VAL A 126 -7.05 -1.34 10.90
N ALA A 127 -5.98 -1.29 10.10
CA ALA A 127 -4.64 -1.67 10.54
C ALA A 127 -4.07 -0.74 11.60
N PHE A 128 -4.50 0.52 11.69
CA PHE A 128 -3.97 1.47 12.67
C PHE A 128 -4.98 1.83 13.77
N ASP A 129 -6.17 1.24 13.77
CA ASP A 129 -7.26 1.63 14.70
C ASP A 129 -6.95 1.33 16.17
N ASP A 130 -5.98 0.45 16.44
CA ASP A 130 -5.48 0.18 17.79
C ASP A 130 -4.64 1.35 18.37
N PHE A 131 -4.24 2.32 17.54
CA PHE A 131 -3.32 3.39 17.93
C PHE A 131 -4.02 4.75 18.00
N PRO A 132 -3.59 5.67 18.88
CA PRO A 132 -4.12 7.02 18.95
C PRO A 132 -3.54 7.92 17.84
N LEU A 133 -3.53 7.42 16.60
CA LEU A 133 -2.95 8.08 15.45
C LEU A 133 -3.93 9.11 14.88
N TRP A 134 -3.41 10.29 14.54
CA TRP A 134 -4.01 11.27 13.67
C TRP A 134 -3.11 11.43 12.44
N SER A 135 -3.56 10.95 11.28
CA SER A 135 -2.82 11.11 10.04
C SER A 135 -3.46 12.17 9.15
N LEU A 136 -2.58 12.90 8.46
CA LEU A 136 -2.88 13.83 7.40
C LEU A 136 -2.20 13.31 6.13
N CYS A 137 -2.95 12.56 5.33
CA CYS A 137 -2.50 12.03 4.04
C CYS A 137 -2.65 13.12 2.96
N THR A 138 -1.56 13.48 2.29
CA THR A 138 -1.50 14.67 1.43
C THR A 138 -1.56 14.30 -0.05
N TYR A 139 -2.38 15.03 -0.80
CA TYR A 139 -2.65 14.79 -2.23
C TYR A 139 -2.62 16.11 -3.02
N ASP A 140 -1.58 16.29 -3.85
CA ASP A 140 -1.41 17.46 -4.72
C ASP A 140 -2.34 17.36 -5.94
N GLU A 141 -3.37 18.20 -6.01
CA GLU A 141 -4.35 18.19 -7.09
C GLU A 141 -3.74 18.51 -8.46
N ARG A 142 -2.58 19.18 -8.51
CA ARG A 142 -1.85 19.46 -9.75
C ARG A 142 -1.23 18.19 -10.34
N ARG A 143 -1.08 17.13 -9.54
CA ARG A 143 -0.40 15.86 -9.89
C ARG A 143 -1.32 14.65 -9.84
N THR A 144 -2.34 14.68 -8.98
CA THR A 144 -3.26 13.55 -8.80
C THR A 144 -4.37 13.55 -9.85
N SER A 145 -4.63 12.38 -10.45
CA SER A 145 -5.72 12.21 -11.41
C SER A 145 -7.11 12.27 -10.74
N ALA A 146 -8.16 12.45 -11.54
CA ALA A 146 -9.54 12.39 -11.05
C ALA A 146 -9.89 11.01 -10.43
N GLN A 147 -9.32 9.93 -10.97
CA GLN A 147 -9.50 8.58 -10.43
C GLN A 147 -8.88 8.47 -9.03
N VAL A 148 -7.64 8.94 -8.86
CA VAL A 148 -6.95 8.98 -7.56
C VAL A 148 -7.79 9.75 -6.54
N ARG A 149 -8.28 10.95 -6.90
CA ARG A 149 -9.12 11.75 -6.00
C ARG A 149 -10.45 11.06 -5.63
N SER A 150 -11.04 10.32 -6.56
CA SER A 150 -12.25 9.53 -6.30
C SER A 150 -11.96 8.41 -5.31
N ASP A 151 -10.86 7.68 -5.47
CA ASP A 151 -10.44 6.63 -4.54
C ASP A 151 -10.13 7.22 -3.15
N VAL A 152 -9.43 8.35 -3.08
CA VAL A 152 -9.14 9.06 -1.81
C VAL A 152 -10.42 9.37 -1.05
N ALA A 153 -11.46 9.87 -1.72
CA ALA A 153 -12.75 10.14 -1.09
C ALA A 153 -13.45 8.87 -0.57
N ARG A 154 -13.17 7.71 -1.16
CA ARG A 154 -13.73 6.42 -0.74
C ARG A 154 -12.92 5.76 0.38
N THR A 155 -11.63 6.07 0.51
CA THR A 155 -10.73 5.46 1.49
C THR A 155 -10.48 6.32 2.72
N HIS A 156 -10.72 7.64 2.65
CA HIS A 156 -10.55 8.56 3.78
C HIS A 156 -11.92 8.96 4.34
N PRO A 157 -12.19 8.69 5.63
CA PRO A 157 -13.44 9.09 6.28
C PRO A 157 -13.62 10.61 6.35
N ARG A 158 -12.53 11.37 6.24
CA ARG A 158 -12.49 12.81 6.52
C ARG A 158 -11.50 13.54 5.62
N PHE A 159 -11.73 14.84 5.48
CA PHE A 159 -10.88 15.79 4.77
C PHE A 159 -10.54 16.97 5.68
N ALA A 160 -9.24 17.21 5.84
CA ALA A 160 -8.72 18.39 6.50
C ALA A 160 -8.93 19.62 5.63
N ARG A 161 -9.19 20.77 6.26
CA ARG A 161 -9.40 22.07 5.63
C ARG A 161 -8.52 23.13 6.28
N PRO A 162 -8.20 24.23 5.56
CA PRO A 162 -7.55 25.40 6.16
C PRO A 162 -8.26 25.87 7.44
N GLY A 163 -7.48 26.34 8.41
CA GLY A 163 -7.99 26.80 9.70
C GLY A 163 -8.36 25.69 10.69
N GLY A 164 -7.92 24.45 10.45
CA GLY A 164 -8.09 23.32 11.39
C GLY A 164 -9.47 22.67 11.36
N ALA A 165 -10.31 23.03 10.39
CA ALA A 165 -11.60 22.38 10.18
C ALA A 165 -11.44 21.00 9.54
N SER A 166 -12.36 20.09 9.86
CA SER A 166 -12.45 18.75 9.28
C SER A 166 -13.85 18.52 8.74
N THR A 167 -13.95 17.89 7.57
CA THR A 167 -15.22 17.53 6.93
C THR A 167 -15.30 16.03 6.71
N THR A 168 -16.43 15.41 7.01
CA THR A 168 -16.64 13.98 6.75
C THR A 168 -16.83 13.71 5.25
N SER A 169 -16.20 12.66 4.74
CA SER A 169 -16.43 12.20 3.37
C SER A 169 -17.77 11.48 3.27
N THR A 170 -18.61 11.90 2.33
CA THR A 170 -19.89 11.23 2.02
C THR A 170 -19.71 10.01 1.12
N ALA A 171 -18.54 9.85 0.50
CA ALA A 171 -18.21 8.75 -0.41
C ALA A 171 -17.43 7.61 0.28
N PHE A 172 -17.08 7.79 1.56
CA PHE A 172 -16.30 6.81 2.32
C PHE A 172 -16.99 5.44 2.28
N ALA A 173 -16.23 4.43 1.89
CA ALA A 173 -16.66 3.04 1.87
C ALA A 173 -15.95 2.29 3.00
N GLU A 174 -16.73 1.48 3.73
CA GLU A 174 -16.16 0.60 4.76
C GLU A 174 -15.03 -0.26 4.17
N PRO A 175 -13.88 -0.42 4.86
CA PRO A 175 -12.71 -1.07 4.28
C PRO A 175 -12.97 -2.47 3.75
N SER A 176 -13.80 -3.27 4.43
CA SER A 176 -14.18 -4.60 3.96
C SER A 176 -14.98 -4.58 2.66
N VAL A 177 -15.80 -3.55 2.44
CA VAL A 177 -16.57 -3.34 1.20
C VAL A 177 -15.62 -2.92 0.08
N TYR A 178 -14.83 -1.87 0.30
CA TYR A 178 -13.89 -1.36 -0.70
C TYR A 178 -12.89 -2.43 -1.16
N LEU A 179 -12.30 -3.18 -0.23
CA LEU A 179 -11.31 -4.21 -0.54
C LEU A 179 -11.89 -5.46 -1.22
N SER A 180 -13.20 -5.68 -1.13
CA SER A 180 -13.90 -6.78 -1.80
C SER A 180 -14.28 -6.46 -3.24
N GLU A 181 -14.16 -5.20 -3.68
CA GLU A 181 -14.49 -4.80 -5.03
C GLU A 181 -13.56 -5.46 -6.05
N GLN A 182 -14.17 -6.11 -7.03
CA GLN A 182 -13.45 -6.77 -8.09
C GLN A 182 -13.12 -5.78 -9.19
N HIS A 183 -11.85 -5.72 -9.55
CA HIS A 183 -11.38 -4.94 -10.67
C HIS A 183 -10.56 -5.83 -11.60
N PRO A 184 -10.79 -5.76 -12.93
CA PRO A 184 -9.96 -6.48 -13.87
C PRO A 184 -8.52 -5.99 -13.78
N LEU A 185 -7.56 -6.90 -13.97
CA LEU A 185 -6.17 -6.50 -14.20
C LEU A 185 -6.10 -5.78 -15.54
N VAL A 186 -5.39 -4.65 -15.57
CA VAL A 186 -4.98 -4.07 -16.84
C VAL A 186 -3.83 -4.93 -17.35
N PRO A 187 -3.92 -5.59 -18.52
CA PRO A 187 -2.83 -6.42 -19.02
C PRO A 187 -1.54 -5.61 -19.12
N ASP A 188 -0.45 -6.17 -18.62
CA ASP A 188 0.87 -5.56 -18.79
C ASP A 188 1.26 -5.60 -20.28
N PRO A 189 1.97 -4.59 -20.84
CA PRO A 189 2.40 -4.61 -22.23
C PRO A 189 3.14 -5.89 -22.64
N LEU A 190 3.89 -6.52 -21.73
CA LEU A 190 4.56 -7.80 -22.00
C LEU A 190 3.58 -8.97 -22.22
N GLN A 191 2.38 -8.88 -21.67
CA GLN A 191 1.31 -9.86 -21.86
C GLN A 191 0.61 -9.73 -23.23
N ALA A 192 1.00 -8.76 -24.08
CA ALA A 192 0.56 -8.70 -25.47
C ALA A 192 1.19 -9.80 -26.35
N ALA A 193 2.34 -10.34 -25.94
CA ALA A 193 2.98 -11.49 -26.57
C ALA A 193 2.59 -12.81 -25.90
N LEU A 194 2.89 -13.94 -26.55
CA LEU A 194 2.78 -15.25 -25.92
C LEU A 194 3.73 -15.37 -24.72
N PRO A 195 3.36 -16.11 -23.68
CA PRO A 195 4.25 -16.37 -22.56
C PRO A 195 5.49 -17.15 -23.02
N HIS A 196 6.63 -16.84 -22.41
CA HIS A 196 7.89 -17.55 -22.65
C HIS A 196 7.90 -18.92 -21.94
N ALA A 197 7.15 -19.05 -20.86
CA ALA A 197 6.89 -20.32 -20.20
C ALA A 197 5.42 -20.40 -19.74
N GLU A 198 4.80 -21.55 -19.95
CA GLU A 198 3.47 -21.88 -19.44
C GLU A 198 3.49 -23.28 -18.83
N LEU A 199 3.09 -23.39 -17.56
CA LEU A 199 3.03 -24.65 -16.83
C LEU A 199 1.62 -24.90 -16.31
N HIS A 200 1.20 -26.16 -16.34
CA HIS A 200 -0.07 -26.64 -15.83
C HIS A 200 0.15 -27.49 -14.59
N ASP A 201 -0.58 -27.17 -13.52
CA ASP A 201 -0.49 -27.76 -12.19
C ASP A 201 0.98 -27.93 -11.70
N PRO A 202 1.84 -26.89 -11.81
CA PRO A 202 3.23 -27.01 -11.43
C PRO A 202 3.38 -27.18 -9.92
N SER A 203 4.36 -27.97 -9.49
CA SER A 203 4.87 -27.87 -8.12
C SER A 203 5.58 -26.52 -7.90
N PRO A 204 5.69 -26.03 -6.65
CA PRO A 204 6.45 -24.81 -6.35
C PRO A 204 7.90 -24.86 -6.83
N ALA A 205 8.53 -26.04 -6.84
CA ALA A 205 9.90 -26.21 -7.33
C ALA A 205 10.01 -26.02 -8.85
N GLN A 206 9.06 -26.58 -9.62
CA GLN A 206 8.99 -26.40 -11.07
C GLN A 206 8.71 -24.94 -11.44
N ALA A 207 7.80 -24.30 -10.71
CA ALA A 207 7.49 -22.89 -10.87
C ALA A 207 8.71 -21.99 -10.68
N ARG A 208 9.46 -22.20 -9.59
CA ARG A 208 10.71 -21.44 -9.32
C ARG A 208 11.78 -21.68 -10.38
N ALA A 209 11.93 -22.92 -10.86
CA ALA A 209 12.91 -23.22 -11.91
C ALA A 209 12.60 -22.45 -13.20
N ALA A 210 11.36 -22.49 -13.67
CA ALA A 210 10.94 -21.77 -14.87
C ALA A 210 11.14 -20.24 -14.77
N VAL A 211 10.87 -19.66 -13.60
CA VAL A 211 11.08 -18.22 -13.36
C VAL A 211 12.57 -17.88 -13.30
N ARG A 212 13.39 -18.72 -12.65
CA ARG A 212 14.84 -18.51 -12.55
C ARG A 212 15.51 -18.55 -13.92
N ASP A 213 15.12 -19.49 -14.78
CA ASP A 213 15.68 -19.62 -16.13
C ASP A 213 15.40 -18.39 -17.01
N LEU A 214 14.35 -17.63 -16.70
CA LEU A 214 13.93 -16.42 -17.41
C LEU A 214 14.32 -15.11 -16.72
N GLY A 215 14.96 -15.16 -15.55
CA GLY A 215 15.29 -14.00 -14.71
C GLY A 215 16.53 -13.20 -15.12
N ALA A 216 17.01 -13.36 -16.36
CA ALA A 216 18.22 -12.71 -16.83
C ALA A 216 18.11 -11.17 -16.79
N GLY A 217 19.11 -10.51 -16.19
CA GLY A 217 19.19 -9.05 -16.09
C GLY A 217 18.44 -8.43 -14.91
N LEU A 218 17.76 -9.22 -14.08
CA LEU A 218 17.28 -8.77 -12.78
C LEU A 218 18.44 -8.71 -11.77
N THR A 219 18.27 -7.89 -10.73
CA THR A 219 19.15 -7.97 -9.57
C THR A 219 18.94 -9.30 -8.84
N PRO A 220 19.95 -9.83 -8.12
CA PRO A 220 19.77 -11.04 -7.33
C PRO A 220 18.62 -10.93 -6.33
N ASP A 221 18.49 -9.78 -5.66
CA ASP A 221 17.46 -9.54 -4.65
C ASP A 221 16.05 -9.54 -5.27
N ASP A 222 15.84 -8.84 -6.39
CA ASP A 222 14.55 -8.82 -7.09
C ASP A 222 14.12 -10.23 -7.56
N LEU A 223 15.10 -11.03 -8.01
CA LEU A 223 14.83 -12.39 -8.46
C LEU A 223 14.47 -13.28 -7.28
N ASP A 224 15.22 -13.23 -6.18
CA ASP A 224 14.95 -14.05 -5.00
C ASP A 224 13.60 -13.69 -4.36
N ASP A 225 13.26 -12.41 -4.26
CA ASP A 225 11.95 -11.93 -3.83
C ASP A 225 10.82 -12.47 -4.70
N LEU A 226 10.97 -12.41 -6.03
CA LEU A 226 9.99 -12.95 -6.98
C LEU A 226 9.84 -14.47 -6.82
N LEU A 227 10.94 -15.21 -6.62
CA LEU A 227 10.91 -16.66 -6.45
C LEU A 227 10.18 -17.08 -5.18
N VAL A 228 10.30 -16.31 -4.09
CA VAL A 228 9.50 -16.50 -2.87
C VAL A 228 8.02 -16.26 -3.18
N GLY A 229 7.68 -15.14 -3.82
CA GLY A 229 6.32 -14.81 -4.19
C GLY A 229 5.65 -15.89 -5.05
N VAL A 230 6.36 -16.41 -6.05
CA VAL A 230 5.90 -17.48 -6.95
C VAL A 230 5.69 -18.79 -6.22
N SER A 231 6.59 -19.14 -5.31
CA SER A 231 6.46 -20.35 -4.48
C SER A 231 5.20 -20.30 -3.62
N GLU A 232 4.94 -19.17 -2.97
CA GLU A 232 3.76 -18.96 -2.14
C GLU A 232 2.48 -18.91 -2.97
N ALA A 233 2.48 -18.23 -4.11
CA ALA A 233 1.34 -18.15 -5.02
C ALA A 233 0.91 -19.54 -5.53
N VAL A 234 1.85 -20.36 -6.01
CA VAL A 234 1.56 -21.73 -6.47
C VAL A 234 1.12 -22.62 -5.32
N THR A 235 1.76 -22.50 -4.15
CA THR A 235 1.35 -23.27 -2.95
C THR A 235 -0.07 -22.92 -2.53
N ASN A 236 -0.45 -21.63 -2.56
CA ASN A 236 -1.80 -21.19 -2.22
C ASN A 236 -2.83 -21.67 -3.25
N ALA A 237 -2.52 -21.57 -4.54
CA ALA A 237 -3.38 -22.07 -5.61
C ALA A 237 -3.64 -23.58 -5.47
N MET A 238 -2.62 -24.37 -5.13
CA MET A 238 -2.76 -25.82 -4.91
C MET A 238 -3.54 -26.17 -3.64
N ARG A 239 -3.38 -25.40 -2.56
CA ARG A 239 -3.99 -25.73 -1.25
C ARG A 239 -5.39 -25.18 -1.07
N TYR A 240 -5.64 -23.98 -1.58
CA TYR A 240 -6.85 -23.20 -1.31
C TYR A 240 -7.61 -22.83 -2.59
N GLY A 241 -6.96 -22.90 -3.75
CA GLY A 241 -7.56 -22.65 -5.05
C GLY A 241 -8.32 -23.85 -5.60
N ARG A 242 -8.67 -23.79 -6.89
CA ARG A 242 -9.25 -24.92 -7.63
C ARG A 242 -8.46 -25.21 -8.91
N SER A 243 -8.26 -26.48 -9.23
CA SER A 243 -7.61 -26.88 -10.48
C SER A 243 -8.43 -26.46 -11.72
N PRO A 244 -7.76 -26.24 -12.87
CA PRO A 244 -6.31 -26.31 -13.05
C PRO A 244 -5.59 -25.08 -12.50
N VAL A 245 -4.41 -25.28 -11.92
CA VAL A 245 -3.48 -24.19 -11.60
C VAL A 245 -2.62 -23.93 -12.83
N ARG A 246 -2.49 -22.68 -13.24
CA ARG A 246 -1.70 -22.28 -14.41
C ARG A 246 -0.69 -21.22 -14.02
N LEU A 247 0.57 -21.45 -14.38
CA LEU A 247 1.63 -20.46 -14.27
C LEU A 247 2.02 -20.00 -15.67
N ARG A 248 2.12 -18.69 -15.87
CA ARG A 248 2.67 -18.08 -17.10
C ARG A 248 3.73 -17.06 -16.75
N VAL A 249 4.79 -17.03 -17.57
CA VAL A 249 5.93 -16.11 -17.41
C VAL A 249 6.18 -15.37 -18.71
N TRP A 250 6.28 -14.05 -18.63
CA TRP A 250 6.78 -13.19 -19.69
C TRP A 250 8.06 -12.52 -19.22
N SER A 251 9.06 -12.43 -20.10
CA SER A 251 10.38 -11.91 -19.77
C SER A 251 10.90 -10.94 -20.83
N THR A 252 11.62 -9.93 -20.39
CA THR A 252 12.54 -9.11 -21.18
C THR A 252 13.83 -8.88 -20.40
N ALA A 253 14.81 -8.19 -21.00
CA ALA A 253 16.07 -7.88 -20.33
C ALA A 253 15.85 -7.04 -19.06
N GLY A 254 15.94 -7.69 -17.88
CA GLY A 254 15.75 -7.07 -16.58
C GLY A 254 14.31 -6.77 -16.20
N ARG A 255 13.34 -7.55 -16.70
CA ARG A 255 11.94 -7.49 -16.25
C ARG A 255 11.23 -8.83 -16.41
N LEU A 256 10.42 -9.19 -15.41
CA LEU A 256 9.55 -10.37 -15.43
C LEU A 256 8.12 -10.01 -15.07
N VAL A 257 7.17 -10.65 -15.75
CA VAL A 257 5.75 -10.71 -15.35
C VAL A 257 5.41 -12.18 -15.14
N VAL A 258 4.93 -12.53 -13.95
CA VAL A 258 4.49 -13.88 -13.62
C VAL A 258 3.03 -13.84 -13.20
N THR A 259 2.19 -14.66 -13.81
CA THR A 259 0.81 -14.88 -13.36
C THR A 259 0.64 -16.31 -12.87
N VAL A 260 -0.03 -16.46 -11.73
CA VAL A 260 -0.55 -17.74 -11.23
C VAL A 260 -2.06 -17.62 -11.18
N THR A 261 -2.75 -18.49 -11.92
CA THR A 261 -4.20 -18.51 -12.04
C THR A 261 -4.74 -19.86 -11.58
N ASP A 262 -5.83 -19.86 -10.83
CA ASP A 262 -6.59 -21.06 -10.45
C ASP A 262 -8.09 -20.83 -10.62
N ALA A 263 -8.88 -21.88 -10.79
CA ALA A 263 -10.34 -21.81 -11.02
C ALA A 263 -11.16 -21.47 -9.75
N GLY A 264 -10.49 -21.04 -8.68
CA GLY A 264 -11.06 -20.66 -7.41
C GLY A 264 -11.78 -19.32 -7.43
N ASP A 265 -12.40 -19.00 -6.30
CA ASP A 265 -13.09 -17.71 -6.10
C ASP A 265 -12.14 -16.62 -5.56
N GLY A 266 -10.91 -17.00 -5.21
CA GLY A 266 -9.95 -16.17 -4.48
C GLY A 266 -10.14 -16.19 -2.96
N PRO A 267 -9.34 -15.41 -2.22
CA PRO A 267 -9.46 -15.27 -0.77
C PRO A 267 -10.83 -14.71 -0.37
N LYS A 268 -11.42 -15.27 0.68
CA LYS A 268 -12.69 -14.78 1.25
C LYS A 268 -12.50 -13.59 2.19
N ASP A 269 -11.30 -13.45 2.75
CA ASP A 269 -10.93 -12.32 3.59
C ASP A 269 -10.46 -11.16 2.69
N PRO A 270 -11.14 -10.00 2.69
CA PRO A 270 -10.76 -8.85 1.86
C PRO A 270 -9.38 -8.28 2.20
N PHE A 271 -8.90 -8.52 3.42
CA PHE A 271 -7.60 -8.06 3.91
C PHE A 271 -6.46 -9.06 3.60
N ALA A 272 -6.78 -10.22 3.01
CA ALA A 272 -5.79 -11.23 2.67
C ALA A 272 -4.67 -10.61 1.79
N GLY A 273 -3.44 -10.77 2.26
CA GLY A 273 -2.26 -10.20 1.61
C GLY A 273 -1.89 -8.80 2.08
N LEU A 274 -2.81 -8.02 2.66
CA LEU A 274 -2.55 -6.68 3.18
C LEU A 274 -2.21 -6.67 4.67
N LEU A 275 -2.90 -7.49 5.45
CA LEU A 275 -2.70 -7.62 6.90
C LEU A 275 -2.19 -9.03 7.24
N PRO A 276 -1.37 -9.15 8.30
CA PRO A 276 -0.99 -10.47 8.81
C PRO A 276 -2.24 -11.22 9.30
N ALA A 277 -2.30 -12.52 9.01
CA ALA A 277 -3.38 -13.36 9.53
C ALA A 277 -3.40 -13.36 11.07
N ALA A 278 -4.59 -13.43 11.66
CA ALA A 278 -4.75 -13.42 13.11
C ALA A 278 -3.98 -14.60 13.76
N PRO A 279 -3.46 -14.43 15.00
CA PRO A 279 -2.82 -15.51 15.74
C PRO A 279 -3.72 -16.75 15.81
N GLY A 280 -3.24 -17.90 15.33
CA GLY A 280 -3.98 -19.17 15.33
C GLY A 280 -4.72 -19.50 14.02
N GLN A 281 -4.75 -18.59 13.03
CA GLN A 281 -5.35 -18.86 11.74
C GLN A 281 -4.42 -19.74 10.86
N LEU A 282 -4.92 -20.89 10.40
CA LEU A 282 -4.25 -21.75 9.42
C LEU A 282 -4.38 -21.09 8.03
N GLY A 283 -3.30 -20.51 7.52
CA GLY A 283 -3.27 -19.85 6.19
C GLY A 283 -3.14 -18.33 6.25
N GLY A 284 -3.08 -17.67 5.09
CA GLY A 284 -3.02 -16.20 4.98
C GLY A 284 -1.63 -15.56 5.03
N ARG A 285 -0.60 -16.29 5.48
CA ARG A 285 0.80 -15.80 5.48
C ARG A 285 1.41 -15.72 4.08
N GLY A 286 1.09 -16.65 3.20
CA GLY A 286 1.71 -16.73 1.87
C GLY A 286 1.46 -15.48 1.04
N LEU A 287 0.21 -15.01 0.95
CA LEU A 287 -0.12 -13.76 0.24
C LEU A 287 0.55 -12.55 0.89
N TRP A 288 0.58 -12.49 2.22
CA TRP A 288 1.23 -11.41 2.95
C TRP A 288 2.76 -11.38 2.72
N ILE A 289 3.39 -12.54 2.57
CA ILE A 289 4.80 -12.67 2.17
C ILE A 289 4.97 -12.25 0.70
N THR A 290 4.10 -12.71 -0.20
CA THR A 290 4.15 -12.32 -1.62
C THR A 290 4.08 -10.80 -1.80
N HIS A 291 3.16 -10.12 -1.11
CA HIS A 291 3.04 -8.67 -1.16
C HIS A 291 4.18 -7.90 -0.46
N GLN A 292 4.97 -8.56 0.39
CA GLN A 292 6.18 -7.98 1.01
C GLN A 292 7.45 -8.25 0.21
N ALA A 293 7.52 -9.35 -0.54
CA ALA A 293 8.68 -9.70 -1.35
C ALA A 293 8.63 -8.97 -2.69
N CYS A 294 7.52 -9.09 -3.42
CA CYS A 294 7.41 -8.53 -4.76
C CYS A 294 7.08 -7.03 -4.74
N ALA A 295 7.77 -6.25 -5.59
CA ALA A 295 7.54 -4.81 -5.73
C ALA A 295 6.13 -4.48 -6.25
N GLN A 296 5.62 -5.28 -7.18
CA GLN A 296 4.28 -5.10 -7.74
C GLN A 296 3.52 -6.42 -7.70
N VAL A 297 2.43 -6.43 -6.93
CA VAL A 297 1.51 -7.55 -6.83
C VAL A 297 0.10 -7.05 -7.10
N SER A 298 -0.57 -7.69 -8.05
CA SER A 298 -1.95 -7.38 -8.38
C SER A 298 -2.77 -8.67 -8.39
N THR A 299 -4.00 -8.60 -7.90
CA THR A 299 -4.91 -9.73 -7.90
C THR A 299 -6.19 -9.34 -8.61
N ALA A 300 -6.77 -10.26 -9.37
CA ALA A 300 -8.12 -10.10 -9.88
C ALA A 300 -8.80 -11.45 -9.99
N ARG A 301 -10.10 -11.39 -10.20
CA ARG A 301 -10.90 -12.51 -10.63
C ARG A 301 -11.56 -12.15 -11.96
N ASP A 302 -11.48 -13.08 -12.91
CA ASP A 302 -12.17 -13.00 -14.19
C ASP A 302 -12.91 -14.32 -14.49
N THR A 303 -13.26 -14.54 -15.76
CA THR A 303 -13.94 -15.76 -16.21
C THR A 303 -13.08 -17.01 -16.13
N ASP A 304 -11.75 -16.87 -16.18
CA ASP A 304 -10.80 -17.97 -16.17
C ASP A 304 -10.44 -18.38 -14.74
N GLY A 305 -10.65 -17.49 -13.77
CA GLY A 305 -10.56 -17.78 -12.34
C GLY A 305 -9.96 -16.63 -11.54
N TRP A 306 -9.32 -16.99 -10.42
CA TRP A 306 -8.56 -16.04 -9.61
C TRP A 306 -7.10 -16.02 -10.04
N THR A 307 -6.58 -14.82 -10.28
CA THR A 307 -5.21 -14.60 -10.75
C THR A 307 -4.47 -13.69 -9.79
N ILE A 308 -3.25 -14.09 -9.42
CA ILE A 308 -2.23 -13.22 -8.84
C ILE A 308 -1.14 -12.98 -9.87
N ARG A 309 -0.80 -11.70 -10.08
CA ARG A 309 0.28 -11.24 -10.95
C ARG A 309 1.37 -10.60 -10.10
N MET A 310 2.61 -11.00 -10.35
CA MET A 310 3.81 -10.42 -9.76
C MET A 310 4.69 -9.86 -10.87
N ILE A 311 5.24 -8.67 -10.66
CA ILE A 311 6.16 -8.03 -11.59
C ILE A 311 7.45 -7.70 -10.84
N ALA A 312 8.59 -8.01 -11.45
CA ALA A 312 9.92 -7.67 -10.97
C ALA A 312 10.73 -6.98 -12.07
N GLY A 313 11.66 -6.10 -11.67
CA GLY A 313 12.49 -5.32 -12.59
C GLY A 313 11.87 -4.00 -13.04
N ARG A 314 12.50 -3.35 -14.03
CA ARG A 314 12.16 -1.97 -14.43
C ARG A 314 10.72 -1.85 -14.94
N THR A 315 10.00 -0.81 -14.53
CA THR A 315 8.71 -0.44 -15.13
C THR A 315 8.93 0.00 -16.57
N VAL A 316 8.09 -0.45 -17.49
CA VAL A 316 8.12 0.03 -18.89
C VAL A 316 7.54 1.44 -18.88
N GLU A 317 8.36 2.44 -19.25
CA GLU A 317 7.92 3.81 -19.54
C GLU A 317 7.07 3.86 -20.82
#